data_AF-A0A0A2K496-F1
#
_entry.id   AF-A0A0A2K496-F1
#
_cell.length_a   1.000
_cell.length_b   1.000
_cell.length_c   1.000
_cell.angle_alpha   90.00
_cell.angle_beta   90.00
_cell.angle_gamma   90.00
#
_symmetry.space_group_name_H-M   'P 1'
#
loop_
_entity.id
_entity.type
_entity.pdbx_description
1 polymer ?
#
loop_
_entity_poly.entity_id
_entity_poly.type
_entity_poly.pdbx_seq_one_letter_code
_entity_poly.pdbx_strand_id
1 'polypeptide(L)'
;MHLMILGGSGRTGKLGVKYALDKGHKVTALVRNAASLQPHESLTVVTGSVLSQDDMDRAFTASSDPVDAVVGFLNATRTSDMPWAKPLAPPRFMADSAANAVASLRKYSTNSTQKPRIVILSALGVGDSLQVTPLILRLLVKHTNLGVAYKDHNLVDSEIEANCGDEIDWTLARAVMLGGNGKEVKAIKGNQKGASSSISRQSCAEWLVDVAAGEKGDEYSKSRVIISN
;
A
#
# COMPACT_ATOMS: atom_id res chain seq x y z
N MET A 1 -11.02 4.84 -13.11
CA MET A 1 -11.02 5.44 -11.76
C MET A 1 -9.87 6.41 -11.65
N HIS A 2 -9.92 7.29 -10.66
CA HIS A 2 -8.82 8.15 -10.27
C HIS A 2 -8.17 7.61 -8.99
N LEU A 3 -6.93 7.13 -9.10
CA LEU A 3 -6.17 6.47 -8.04
C LEU A 3 -5.11 7.41 -7.44
N MET A 4 -5.11 7.56 -6.12
CA MET A 4 -4.00 8.18 -5.38
C MET A 4 -2.96 7.11 -5.03
N ILE A 5 -1.74 7.22 -5.57
CA ILE A 5 -0.67 6.25 -5.33
C ILE A 5 0.39 6.83 -4.40
N LEU A 6 0.53 6.24 -3.21
CA LEU A 6 1.57 6.58 -2.24
C LEU A 6 2.75 5.62 -2.38
N GLY A 7 3.97 6.16 -2.38
CA GLY A 7 5.16 5.36 -2.64
C GLY A 7 5.34 4.98 -4.12
N GLY A 8 4.70 5.71 -5.04
CA GLY A 8 4.77 5.49 -6.49
C GLY A 8 6.20 5.53 -7.05
N SER A 9 7.14 6.22 -6.40
CA SER A 9 8.54 6.25 -6.81
C SER A 9 9.37 5.02 -6.38
N GLY A 10 8.79 4.11 -5.59
CA GLY A 10 9.46 2.92 -5.06
C GLY A 10 9.55 1.77 -6.08
N ARG A 11 10.31 0.72 -5.73
CA ARG A 11 10.53 -0.45 -6.61
C ARG A 11 9.22 -1.12 -7.04
N THR A 12 8.25 -1.26 -6.13
CA THR A 12 6.93 -1.82 -6.42
C THR A 12 5.97 -0.75 -6.91
N GLY A 13 5.98 0.44 -6.29
CA GLY A 13 5.07 1.52 -6.64
C GLY A 13 5.17 1.99 -8.09
N LYS A 14 6.37 2.01 -8.69
CA LYS A 14 6.54 2.38 -10.11
C LYS A 14 5.81 1.43 -11.05
N LEU A 15 5.78 0.14 -10.70
CA LEU A 15 5.04 -0.87 -11.46
C LEU A 15 3.54 -0.65 -11.30
N GLY A 16 3.07 -0.29 -10.10
CA GLY A 16 1.67 0.04 -9.84
C GLY A 16 1.20 1.29 -10.59
N VAL A 17 2.01 2.36 -10.58
CA VAL A 17 1.75 3.57 -11.37
C VAL A 17 1.64 3.22 -12.85
N LYS A 18 2.64 2.50 -13.39
CA LYS A 18 2.63 2.10 -14.80
C LYS A 18 1.39 1.28 -15.15
N TYR A 19 1.09 0.25 -14.36
CA TYR A 19 -0.04 -0.64 -14.62
C TYR A 19 -1.39 0.08 -14.54
N ALA A 20 -1.58 0.94 -13.54
CA ALA A 20 -2.79 1.76 -13.43
C ALA A 20 -3.01 2.65 -14.67
N LEU A 21 -1.93 3.28 -15.15
CA LEU A 21 -1.96 4.11 -16.37
C LEU A 21 -2.23 3.27 -17.62
N ASP A 22 -1.60 2.10 -17.77
CA ASP A 22 -1.82 1.18 -18.88
C ASP A 22 -3.28 0.66 -18.92
N LYS A 23 -3.94 0.53 -17.75
CA LYS A 23 -5.37 0.22 -17.60
C LYS A 23 -6.30 1.40 -17.89
N GLY A 24 -5.76 2.56 -18.27
CA GLY A 24 -6.53 3.77 -18.55
C GLY A 24 -7.07 4.47 -17.31
N HIS A 25 -6.55 4.18 -16.12
CA HIS A 25 -6.89 4.94 -14.92
C HIS A 25 -6.16 6.28 -14.89
N LYS A 26 -6.77 7.27 -14.23
CA LYS A 26 -6.08 8.49 -13.84
C LYS A 26 -5.31 8.24 -12.56
N VAL A 27 -4.11 8.78 -12.44
CA VAL A 27 -3.25 8.58 -11.27
C VAL A 27 -2.81 9.93 -10.75
N THR A 28 -2.99 10.17 -9.45
CA THR A 28 -2.22 11.18 -8.72
C THR A 28 -1.19 10.49 -7.85
N ALA A 29 0.07 10.92 -7.92
CA ALA A 29 1.15 10.36 -7.12
C ALA A 29 1.80 11.46 -6.26
N LEU A 30 1.79 11.28 -4.94
CA LEU A 30 2.54 12.11 -4.00
C LEU A 30 3.96 11.56 -3.84
N VAL A 31 4.94 12.30 -4.34
CA VAL A 31 6.35 11.89 -4.34
C VAL A 31 7.25 13.00 -3.80
N ARG A 32 8.43 12.63 -3.32
CA ARG A 32 9.44 13.61 -2.85
C ARG A 32 10.22 14.27 -3.99
N ASN A 33 10.32 13.60 -5.14
CA ASN A 33 11.03 14.08 -6.32
C ASN A 33 10.19 13.76 -7.57
N ALA A 34 9.70 14.78 -8.26
CA ALA A 34 8.85 14.61 -9.43
C ALA A 34 9.54 13.83 -10.57
N ALA A 35 10.85 14.00 -10.76
CA ALA A 35 11.64 13.31 -11.78
C ALA A 35 11.77 11.78 -11.55
N SER A 36 11.23 11.27 -10.44
CA SER A 36 11.26 9.84 -10.14
C SER A 36 10.24 9.02 -10.95
N LEU A 37 9.26 9.68 -11.57
CA LEU A 37 8.21 9.09 -12.41
C LEU A 37 8.32 9.63 -13.84
N GLN A 38 7.99 8.79 -14.82
CA GLN A 38 7.93 9.21 -16.21
C GLN A 38 6.64 10.00 -16.45
N PRO A 39 6.69 11.13 -17.18
CA PRO A 39 5.48 11.87 -17.53
C PRO A 39 4.47 11.02 -18.30
N HIS A 40 3.19 11.25 -18.04
CA HIS A 40 2.07 10.60 -18.73
C HIS A 40 0.85 11.53 -18.68
N GLU A 41 0.01 11.54 -19.72
CA GLU A 41 -1.15 12.45 -19.81
C GLU A 41 -2.15 12.28 -18.66
N SER A 42 -2.35 11.05 -18.23
CA SER A 42 -3.22 10.69 -17.10
C SER A 42 -2.51 10.64 -15.73
N LEU A 43 -1.28 11.15 -15.63
CA LEU A 43 -0.50 11.19 -14.38
C LEU A 43 -0.32 12.61 -13.86
N THR A 44 -0.87 12.88 -12.68
CA THR A 44 -0.61 14.09 -11.90
C THR A 44 0.45 13.79 -10.84
N VAL A 45 1.59 14.46 -10.90
CA VAL A 45 2.67 14.29 -9.91
C VAL A 45 2.68 15.47 -8.96
N VAL A 46 2.46 15.22 -7.67
CA VAL A 46 2.49 16.23 -6.63
C VAL A 46 3.74 16.04 -5.79
N THR A 47 4.52 17.11 -5.64
CA THR A 47 5.74 17.07 -4.82
C THR A 47 5.41 17.42 -3.37
N GLY A 48 5.82 16.55 -2.45
CA GLY A 48 5.61 16.73 -1.01
C GLY A 48 5.95 15.49 -0.19
N SER A 49 5.54 15.52 1.07
CA SER A 49 5.74 14.45 2.04
C SER A 49 4.40 13.82 2.43
N VAL A 50 4.36 12.49 2.41
CA VAL A 50 3.22 11.70 2.91
C VAL A 50 2.96 11.91 4.43
N LEU A 51 3.95 12.43 5.15
CA LEU A 51 3.81 12.81 6.57
C LEU A 51 3.19 14.20 6.78
N SER A 52 3.07 15.00 5.72
CA SER A 52 2.43 16.32 5.79
C SER A 52 0.96 16.18 5.37
N GLN A 53 0.04 16.50 6.28
CA GLN A 53 -1.40 16.51 5.98
C GLN A 53 -1.71 17.54 4.88
N ASP A 54 -1.04 18.69 4.88
CA ASP A 54 -1.22 19.72 3.86
C ASP A 54 -0.78 19.24 2.48
N ASP A 55 0.33 18.49 2.39
CA ASP A 55 0.80 17.92 1.13
C ASP A 55 -0.13 16.82 0.63
N MET A 56 -0.67 16.01 1.56
CA MET A 56 -1.69 15.00 1.25
C MET A 56 -2.94 15.66 0.69
N ASP A 57 -3.47 16.69 1.37
CA ASP A 57 -4.65 17.44 0.94
C ASP A 57 -4.45 18.12 -0.43
N ARG A 58 -3.28 18.73 -0.65
CA ARG A 58 -2.91 19.26 -1.98
C ARG A 58 -2.88 18.17 -3.03
N ALA A 59 -2.41 16.97 -2.70
CA ALA A 59 -2.41 15.85 -3.64
C ALA A 59 -3.84 15.41 -4.00
N PHE A 60 -4.74 15.30 -3.02
CA PHE A 60 -6.13 14.91 -3.27
C PHE A 60 -6.92 15.94 -4.11
N THR A 61 -6.49 17.19 -4.11
CA THR A 61 -7.15 18.31 -4.82
C THR A 61 -6.41 18.75 -6.08
N ALA A 62 -5.32 18.08 -6.46
CA ALA A 62 -4.50 18.45 -7.62
C ALA A 62 -5.14 18.13 -8.97
N SER A 63 -6.16 17.27 -8.99
CA SER A 63 -6.96 16.94 -10.18
C SER A 63 -8.38 17.43 -10.00
N SER A 64 -9.06 17.73 -11.11
CA SER A 64 -10.49 18.06 -11.11
C SER A 64 -11.37 16.85 -10.75
N ASP A 65 -10.88 15.64 -11.01
CA ASP A 65 -11.63 14.43 -10.69
C ASP A 65 -11.40 14.02 -9.23
N PRO A 66 -12.45 13.66 -8.48
CA PRO A 66 -12.30 13.16 -7.12
C PRO A 66 -11.44 11.89 -7.11
N VAL A 67 -10.65 11.71 -6.07
CA VAL A 67 -9.91 10.45 -5.85
C VAL A 67 -10.92 9.38 -5.43
N ASP A 68 -10.97 8.28 -6.17
CA ASP A 68 -11.86 7.15 -5.86
C ASP A 68 -11.21 6.15 -4.90
N ALA A 69 -9.89 5.97 -5.00
CA ALA A 69 -9.16 5.02 -4.17
C ALA A 69 -7.70 5.41 -3.92
N VAL A 70 -7.16 4.94 -2.80
CA VAL A 70 -5.74 5.05 -2.42
C VAL A 70 -5.05 3.70 -2.55
N VAL A 71 -3.85 3.70 -3.14
CA VAL A 71 -2.96 2.53 -3.18
C VAL A 71 -1.63 2.86 -2.51
N GLY A 72 -1.33 2.16 -1.41
CA GLY A 72 -0.13 2.39 -0.60
C GLY A 72 0.97 1.37 -0.87
N PHE A 73 2.10 1.81 -1.40
CA PHE A 73 3.32 1.01 -1.59
C PHE A 73 4.48 1.43 -0.66
N LEU A 74 4.15 2.16 0.41
CA LEU A 74 5.15 2.66 1.36
C LEU A 74 5.76 1.52 2.17
N ASN A 75 7.04 1.65 2.47
CA ASN A 75 7.76 0.75 3.37
C ASN A 75 8.77 1.56 4.19
N ALA A 76 8.97 1.20 5.45
CA ALA A 76 10.02 1.77 6.29
C ALA A 76 11.40 1.38 5.75
N THR A 77 12.00 2.29 4.96
CA THR A 77 13.27 2.04 4.28
C THR A 77 14.42 1.83 5.27
N ARG A 78 15.36 0.97 4.86
CA ARG A 78 16.64 0.71 5.54
C ARG A 78 17.78 0.96 4.55
N THR A 79 19.00 1.07 5.08
CA THR A 79 20.23 1.27 4.28
C THR A 79 20.49 0.15 3.26
N SER A 80 19.99 -1.05 3.49
CA SER A 80 19.94 -2.17 2.53
C SER A 80 18.80 -3.13 2.84
N ASP A 81 18.59 -4.13 2.00
CA ASP A 81 17.55 -5.15 2.21
C ASP A 81 17.89 -6.15 3.35
N MET A 82 19.11 -6.09 3.92
CA MET A 82 19.53 -6.99 5.00
C MET A 82 18.71 -6.74 6.29
N PRO A 83 18.34 -7.79 7.05
CA PRO A 83 17.51 -7.64 8.25
C PRO A 83 18.10 -6.73 9.34
N TRP A 84 19.43 -6.67 9.46
CA TRP A 84 20.15 -5.83 10.43
C TRP A 84 20.48 -4.43 9.92
N ALA A 85 20.13 -4.08 8.67
CA ALA A 85 20.43 -2.78 8.11
C ALA A 85 19.81 -1.64 8.93
N LYS A 86 20.54 -0.53 9.08
CA LYS A 86 20.08 0.64 9.85
C LYS A 86 18.76 1.18 9.28
N PRO A 87 17.72 1.41 10.10
CA PRO A 87 16.50 2.10 9.70
C PRO A 87 16.78 3.53 9.24
N LEU A 88 16.11 3.96 8.16
CA LEU A 88 16.18 5.32 7.63
C LEU A 88 14.86 6.08 7.78
N ALA A 89 13.74 5.37 7.79
CA ALA A 89 12.43 5.98 8.00
C ALA A 89 12.27 6.43 9.46
N PRO A 90 11.57 7.55 9.72
CA PRO A 90 11.19 7.93 11.08
C PRO A 90 10.25 6.88 11.69
N PRO A 91 10.12 6.84 13.03
CA PRO A 91 9.10 6.03 13.68
C PRO A 91 7.70 6.34 13.11
N ARG A 92 6.85 5.32 13.03
CA ARG A 92 5.46 5.45 12.55
C ARG A 92 5.31 5.99 11.12
N PHE A 93 6.35 5.95 10.30
CA PHE A 93 6.32 6.49 8.94
C PHE A 93 5.14 5.97 8.11
N MET A 94 4.89 4.66 8.13
CA MET A 94 3.79 4.06 7.37
C MET A 94 2.44 4.33 8.02
N ALA A 95 2.35 4.20 9.35
CA ALA A 95 1.11 4.42 10.10
C ALA A 95 0.60 5.86 9.95
N ASP A 96 1.46 6.85 10.16
CA ASP A 96 1.08 8.26 10.07
C ASP A 96 0.74 8.65 8.62
N SER A 97 1.45 8.08 7.63
CA SER A 97 1.10 8.25 6.22
C SER A 97 -0.28 7.67 5.88
N ALA A 98 -0.62 6.50 6.45
CA ALA A 98 -1.91 5.87 6.26
C ALA A 98 -3.04 6.68 6.92
N ALA A 99 -2.83 7.17 8.14
CA ALA A 99 -3.79 8.03 8.83
C ALA A 99 -4.06 9.32 8.04
N ASN A 100 -3.02 9.99 7.54
CA ASN A 100 -3.17 11.18 6.70
C ASN A 100 -3.96 10.89 5.43
N ALA A 101 -3.68 9.76 4.78
CA ALA A 101 -4.37 9.35 3.56
C ALA A 101 -5.85 9.05 3.81
N VAL A 102 -6.20 8.40 4.93
CA VAL A 102 -7.60 8.15 5.32
C VAL A 102 -8.33 9.45 5.62
N ALA A 103 -7.68 10.40 6.31
CA ALA A 103 -8.24 11.71 6.59
C ALA A 103 -8.57 12.49 5.30
N SER A 104 -7.62 12.56 4.36
CA SER A 104 -7.85 13.22 3.07
C SER A 104 -8.87 12.48 2.20
N LEU A 105 -8.83 11.14 2.15
CA LEU A 105 -9.79 10.33 1.40
C LEU A 105 -11.22 10.58 1.89
N ARG A 106 -11.44 10.55 3.21
CA ARG A 106 -12.75 10.89 3.80
C ARG A 106 -13.19 12.31 3.42
N LYS A 107 -12.28 13.27 3.50
CA LYS A 107 -12.57 14.70 3.27
C LYS A 107 -12.93 15.01 1.82
N TYR A 108 -12.29 14.36 0.84
CA TYR A 108 -12.38 14.76 -0.57
C TYR A 108 -13.11 13.77 -1.49
N SER A 109 -13.43 12.56 -1.04
CA SER A 109 -14.15 11.56 -1.87
C SER A 109 -15.68 11.64 -1.78
N THR A 110 -16.24 12.73 -1.22
CA THR A 110 -17.69 12.87 -0.95
C THR A 110 -18.58 12.88 -2.20
N ASN A 111 -18.00 13.11 -3.38
CA ASN A 111 -18.71 13.17 -4.66
C ASN A 111 -18.46 11.95 -5.57
N SER A 112 -17.75 10.92 -5.09
CA SER A 112 -17.58 9.70 -5.88
C SER A 112 -18.88 8.91 -5.91
N THR A 113 -19.19 8.30 -7.05
CA THR A 113 -20.37 7.44 -7.23
C THR A 113 -20.21 6.09 -6.53
N GLN A 114 -19.00 5.78 -6.07
CA GLN A 114 -18.65 4.55 -5.39
C GLN A 114 -18.07 4.85 -4.01
N LYS A 115 -18.20 3.87 -3.12
CA LYS A 115 -17.59 3.93 -1.81
C LYS A 115 -16.06 4.00 -1.93
N PRO A 116 -15.39 4.96 -1.26
CA PRO A 116 -13.94 5.13 -1.38
C PRO A 116 -13.19 3.90 -0.86
N ARG A 117 -12.08 3.56 -1.53
CA ARG A 117 -11.25 2.40 -1.19
C ARG A 117 -9.84 2.80 -0.76
N ILE A 118 -9.24 2.05 0.16
CA ILE A 118 -7.82 2.15 0.49
C ILE A 118 -7.17 0.77 0.54
N VAL A 119 -6.17 0.54 -0.30
CA VAL A 119 -5.45 -0.73 -0.39
C VAL A 119 -3.99 -0.49 -0.05
N ILE A 120 -3.49 -1.12 1.00
CA ILE A 120 -2.12 -0.91 1.48
C ILE A 120 -1.32 -2.21 1.42
N LEU A 121 -0.11 -2.11 0.86
CA LEU A 121 0.90 -3.15 0.89
C LEU A 121 1.43 -3.30 2.32
N SER A 122 1.09 -4.41 2.96
CA SER A 122 1.60 -4.86 4.24
C SER A 122 2.50 -6.10 4.05
N ALA A 123 2.89 -6.75 5.13
CA ALA A 123 3.80 -7.90 5.10
C ALA A 123 3.22 -9.12 5.82
N LEU A 124 3.59 -10.33 5.36
CA LEU A 124 3.36 -11.56 6.10
C LEU A 124 4.06 -11.48 7.46
N GLY A 125 3.33 -11.76 8.54
CA GLY A 125 3.79 -11.66 9.93
C GLY A 125 3.29 -10.43 10.68
N VAL A 126 2.53 -9.57 10.01
CA VAL A 126 1.79 -8.46 10.61
C VAL A 126 0.45 -8.96 11.15
N GLY A 127 0.04 -8.50 12.33
CA GLY A 127 -1.21 -8.86 12.99
C GLY A 127 -1.41 -10.37 13.14
N ASP A 128 -2.62 -10.84 12.87
CA ASP A 128 -3.04 -12.24 12.95
C ASP A 128 -2.30 -13.18 11.97
N SER A 129 -1.69 -12.66 10.90
CA SER A 129 -0.86 -13.49 10.00
C SER A 129 0.43 -13.99 10.64
N LEU A 130 0.81 -13.44 11.81
CA LEU A 130 1.90 -13.97 12.63
C LEU A 130 1.73 -15.47 12.92
N GLN A 131 0.49 -15.95 13.07
CA GLN A 131 0.19 -17.35 13.39
C GLN A 131 0.61 -18.34 12.28
N VAL A 132 0.61 -17.90 11.02
CA VAL A 132 1.01 -18.70 9.85
C VAL A 132 2.38 -18.32 9.29
N THR A 133 3.07 -17.40 9.96
CA THR A 133 4.40 -16.94 9.53
C THR A 133 5.48 -17.99 9.83
N PRO A 134 6.40 -18.30 8.90
CA PRO A 134 7.51 -19.20 9.16
C PRO A 134 8.37 -18.77 10.36
N LEU A 135 8.82 -19.73 11.18
CA LEU A 135 9.59 -19.45 12.41
C LEU A 135 10.86 -18.63 12.15
N ILE A 136 11.54 -18.89 11.03
CA ILE A 136 12.74 -18.13 10.64
C ILE A 136 12.43 -16.64 10.48
N LEU A 137 11.30 -16.30 9.86
CA LEU A 137 10.89 -14.90 9.69
C LEU A 137 10.50 -14.29 11.03
N ARG A 138 9.79 -15.02 11.91
CA ARG A 138 9.49 -14.55 13.27
C ARG A 138 10.76 -14.23 14.06
N LEU A 139 11.79 -15.07 13.95
CA LEU A 139 13.07 -14.87 14.62
C LEU A 139 13.78 -13.61 14.08
N LEU A 140 13.82 -13.43 12.76
CA LEU A 140 14.41 -12.25 12.14
C LEU A 140 13.69 -10.96 12.57
N VAL A 141 12.35 -10.96 12.58
CA VAL A 141 11.55 -9.82 13.05
C VAL A 141 11.85 -9.51 14.51
N LYS A 142 11.96 -10.54 15.37
CA LYS A 142 12.20 -10.35 16.81
C LYS A 142 13.60 -9.85 17.14
N HIS A 143 14.63 -10.27 16.39
CA HIS A 143 16.03 -10.06 16.77
C HIS A 143 16.81 -9.11 15.86
N THR A 144 16.19 -8.51 14.84
CA THR A 144 16.88 -7.60 13.90
C THR A 144 16.10 -6.31 13.68
N ASN A 145 16.69 -5.38 12.91
CA ASN A 145 16.05 -4.12 12.53
C ASN A 145 14.82 -4.28 11.62
N LEU A 146 14.55 -5.49 11.13
CA LEU A 146 13.29 -5.83 10.48
C LEU A 146 12.10 -5.60 11.43
N GLY A 147 12.28 -5.82 12.74
CA GLY A 147 11.26 -5.57 13.76
C GLY A 147 10.74 -4.14 13.81
N VAL A 148 11.56 -3.15 13.45
CA VAL A 148 11.15 -1.74 13.39
C VAL A 148 10.09 -1.53 12.31
N ALA A 149 10.30 -2.09 11.11
CA ALA A 149 9.33 -2.00 10.01
C ALA A 149 8.05 -2.80 10.32
N TYR A 150 8.18 -3.97 10.95
CA TYR A 150 7.02 -4.77 11.36
C TYR A 150 6.20 -4.09 12.46
N LYS A 151 6.84 -3.39 13.41
CA LYS A 151 6.14 -2.58 14.41
C LYS A 151 5.29 -1.51 13.74
N ASP A 152 5.84 -0.81 12.76
CA ASP A 152 5.13 0.23 12.01
C ASP A 152 3.99 -0.36 11.16
N HIS A 153 4.18 -1.51 10.50
CA HIS A 153 3.07 -2.21 9.83
C HIS A 153 1.93 -2.62 10.79
N ASN A 154 2.24 -3.07 12.01
CA ASN A 154 1.19 -3.34 13.00
C ASN A 154 0.43 -2.08 13.39
N LEU A 155 1.09 -0.92 13.41
CA LEU A 155 0.42 0.36 13.65
C LEU A 155 -0.45 0.77 12.47
N VAL A 156 -0.06 0.47 11.22
CA VAL A 156 -0.94 0.64 10.05
C VAL A 156 -2.24 -0.15 10.20
N ASP A 157 -2.18 -1.42 10.64
CA ASP A 157 -3.39 -2.21 10.93
C ASP A 157 -4.30 -1.46 11.92
N SER A 158 -3.74 -0.93 13.01
CA SER A 158 -4.49 -0.16 14.01
C SER A 158 -5.07 1.15 13.47
N GLU A 159 -4.30 1.91 12.69
CA GLU A 159 -4.79 3.18 12.10
C GLU A 159 -5.93 2.93 11.11
N ILE A 160 -5.83 1.88 10.30
CA ILE A 160 -6.86 1.57 9.30
C ILE A 160 -8.15 1.11 9.97
N GLU A 161 -8.07 0.25 10.98
CA GLU A 161 -9.25 -0.16 11.75
C GLU A 161 -9.92 0.98 12.51
N ALA A 162 -9.11 1.85 13.15
CA ALA A 162 -9.63 2.95 13.94
C ALA A 162 -10.23 4.06 13.07
N ASN A 163 -9.66 4.31 11.88
CA ASN A 163 -9.97 5.49 11.11
C ASN A 163 -10.77 5.25 9.84
N CYS A 164 -10.96 4.03 9.31
CA CYS A 164 -11.75 3.85 8.07
C CYS A 164 -13.26 3.72 8.31
N GLY A 165 -13.67 3.22 9.47
CA GLY A 165 -15.08 3.04 9.82
C GLY A 165 -15.87 2.20 8.81
N ASP A 166 -17.12 2.58 8.58
CA ASP A 166 -18.01 1.92 7.63
C ASP A 166 -18.05 2.60 6.27
N GLU A 167 -17.48 3.80 6.15
CA GLU A 167 -17.50 4.66 4.97
C GLU A 167 -16.37 4.38 3.97
N ILE A 168 -15.25 3.81 4.41
CA ILE A 168 -14.10 3.50 3.56
C ILE A 168 -13.88 1.98 3.55
N ASP A 169 -13.85 1.40 2.36
CA ASP A 169 -13.47 0.00 2.20
C ASP A 169 -11.95 -0.13 2.18
N TRP A 170 -11.42 -0.91 3.11
CA TRP A 170 -9.98 -1.08 3.25
C TRP A 170 -9.52 -2.52 2.98
N THR A 171 -8.33 -2.66 2.40
CA THR A 171 -7.66 -3.94 2.21
C THR A 171 -6.20 -3.85 2.62
N LEU A 172 -5.78 -4.72 3.54
CA LEU A 172 -4.38 -4.83 3.97
C LEU A 172 -3.73 -6.05 3.32
N ALA A 173 -2.98 -5.81 2.25
CA ALA A 173 -2.37 -6.83 1.42
C ALA A 173 -1.03 -7.29 2.02
N ARG A 174 -1.05 -8.37 2.79
CA ARG A 174 0.10 -8.96 3.47
C ARG A 174 0.93 -9.79 2.51
N ALA A 175 1.80 -9.13 1.76
CA ALA A 175 2.67 -9.81 0.83
C ALA A 175 3.66 -10.71 1.55
N VAL A 176 3.89 -11.89 0.97
CA VAL A 176 5.06 -12.71 1.28
C VAL A 176 6.33 -12.06 0.71
N MET A 177 7.46 -12.78 0.65
CA MET A 177 8.71 -12.19 0.19
C MET A 177 8.59 -11.64 -1.25
N LEU A 178 8.83 -10.34 -1.42
CA LEU A 178 8.87 -9.68 -2.73
C LEU A 178 10.08 -10.16 -3.55
N GLY A 179 9.84 -11.05 -4.51
CA GLY A 179 10.86 -11.65 -5.37
C GLY A 179 10.27 -12.71 -6.29
N GLY A 180 11.10 -13.26 -7.17
CA GLY A 180 10.68 -14.27 -8.15
C GLY A 180 10.01 -13.68 -9.39
N ASN A 181 9.44 -14.57 -10.21
CA ASN A 181 8.84 -14.27 -11.51
C ASN A 181 7.31 -14.15 -11.40
N GLY A 182 6.71 -13.28 -12.21
CA GLY A 182 5.27 -13.05 -12.22
C GLY A 182 4.47 -14.31 -12.59
N LYS A 183 3.49 -14.64 -11.74
CA LYS A 183 2.47 -15.68 -11.97
C LYS A 183 1.11 -15.14 -11.51
N GLU A 184 0.08 -15.97 -11.59
CA GLU A 184 -1.22 -15.72 -10.97
C GLU A 184 -1.05 -15.43 -9.46
N VAL A 185 -1.84 -14.50 -8.92
CA VAL A 185 -1.81 -14.15 -7.50
C VAL A 185 -2.78 -15.02 -6.73
N LYS A 186 -2.26 -15.77 -5.76
CA LYS A 186 -3.04 -16.44 -4.73
C LYS A 186 -3.30 -15.48 -3.58
N ALA A 187 -4.57 -15.17 -3.34
CA ALA A 187 -5.06 -14.30 -2.27
C ALA A 187 -5.78 -15.13 -1.19
N ILE A 188 -5.32 -15.04 0.06
CA ILE A 188 -5.83 -15.82 1.19
C ILE A 188 -6.26 -14.87 2.30
N LYS A 189 -7.54 -14.86 2.67
CA LYS A 189 -8.06 -13.97 3.71
C LYS A 189 -7.62 -14.40 5.12
N GLY A 190 -7.34 -13.41 5.97
CA GLY A 190 -6.99 -13.58 7.37
C GLY A 190 -5.64 -14.28 7.56
N ASN A 191 -5.67 -15.40 8.28
CA ASN A 191 -4.49 -16.15 8.71
C ASN A 191 -4.54 -17.62 8.30
N GLN A 192 -5.16 -17.94 7.15
CA GLN A 192 -5.18 -19.33 6.66
C GLN A 192 -3.82 -19.73 6.05
N LYS A 193 -3.49 -21.02 6.12
CA LYS A 193 -2.26 -21.57 5.53
C LYS A 193 -2.38 -21.72 4.01
N GLY A 194 -1.24 -21.88 3.35
CA GLY A 194 -1.17 -22.25 1.92
C GLY A 194 -0.67 -21.16 0.99
N ALA A 195 -0.17 -20.03 1.52
CA ALA A 195 0.56 -19.05 0.73
C ALA A 195 1.91 -19.62 0.27
N SER A 196 2.34 -19.24 -0.94
CA SER A 196 3.69 -19.53 -1.41
C SER A 196 4.73 -18.67 -0.68
N SER A 197 6.01 -18.95 -0.88
CA SER A 197 7.11 -18.22 -0.22
C SER A 197 7.37 -16.83 -0.78
N SER A 198 7.01 -16.57 -2.04
CA SER A 198 7.30 -15.31 -2.73
C SER A 198 6.13 -14.79 -3.57
N ILE A 199 6.19 -13.49 -3.88
CA ILE A 199 5.36 -12.82 -4.89
C ILE A 199 6.24 -11.85 -5.66
N SER A 200 6.12 -11.83 -6.99
CA SER A 200 6.83 -10.85 -7.80
C SER A 200 6.33 -9.44 -7.49
N ARG A 201 7.20 -8.43 -7.62
CA ARG A 201 6.78 -7.03 -7.41
C ARG A 201 5.71 -6.60 -8.41
N GLN A 202 5.76 -7.14 -9.63
CA GLN A 202 4.77 -6.86 -10.66
C GLN A 202 3.40 -7.40 -10.25
N SER A 203 3.28 -8.71 -9.99
CA SER A 203 2.02 -9.33 -9.57
C SER A 203 1.45 -8.69 -8.30
N CYS A 204 2.32 -8.32 -7.35
CA CYS A 204 1.92 -7.58 -6.16
C CYS A 204 1.32 -6.21 -6.51
N ALA A 205 2.01 -5.41 -7.34
CA ALA A 205 1.55 -4.10 -7.73
C ALA A 205 0.22 -4.14 -8.50
N GLU A 206 0.12 -5.04 -9.47
CA GLU A 206 -1.07 -5.25 -10.29
C GLU A 206 -2.27 -5.64 -9.43
N TRP A 207 -2.11 -6.61 -8.52
CA TRP A 207 -3.19 -7.04 -7.64
C TRP A 207 -3.69 -5.92 -6.73
N LEU A 208 -2.80 -5.11 -6.15
CA LEU A 208 -3.20 -3.97 -5.32
C LEU A 208 -4.00 -2.93 -6.13
N VAL A 209 -3.60 -2.67 -7.37
CA VAL A 209 -4.32 -1.75 -8.27
C VAL A 209 -5.68 -2.32 -8.64
N ASP A 210 -5.78 -3.59 -9.04
CA ASP A 210 -7.04 -4.23 -9.40
C ASP A 210 -8.06 -4.18 -8.25
N VAL A 211 -7.63 -4.42 -7.00
CA VAL A 211 -8.51 -4.36 -5.82
C VAL A 211 -8.98 -2.92 -5.57
N ALA A 212 -8.06 -1.95 -5.65
CA ALA A 212 -8.38 -0.53 -5.46
C ALA A 212 -9.31 0.00 -6.57
N ALA A 213 -9.14 -0.50 -7.79
CA ALA A 213 -9.94 -0.14 -8.95
C ALA A 213 -11.28 -0.89 -9.05
N GLY A 214 -11.62 -1.72 -8.06
CA GLY A 214 -12.89 -2.45 -8.05
C GLY A 214 -12.97 -3.63 -9.02
N GLU A 215 -11.88 -4.01 -9.69
CA GLU A 215 -11.86 -5.16 -10.62
C GLU A 215 -12.09 -6.49 -9.90
N LYS A 216 -11.85 -6.53 -8.58
CA LYS A 216 -12.12 -7.69 -7.70
C LYS A 216 -13.45 -7.57 -6.94
N GLY A 217 -14.32 -6.63 -7.30
CA GLY A 217 -15.56 -6.33 -6.59
C GLY A 217 -15.30 -6.00 -5.12
N ASP A 218 -16.18 -6.47 -4.23
CA ASP A 218 -16.10 -6.25 -2.78
C ASP A 218 -15.49 -7.46 -2.05
N GLU A 219 -14.90 -8.41 -2.78
CA GLU A 219 -14.36 -9.64 -2.20
C GLU A 219 -13.37 -9.32 -1.08
N TYR A 220 -12.54 -8.30 -1.23
CA TYR A 220 -11.50 -7.96 -0.24
C TYR A 220 -11.81 -6.72 0.59
N SER A 221 -13.05 -6.23 0.58
CA SER A 221 -13.47 -5.11 1.43
C SER A 221 -13.36 -5.47 2.90
N LYS A 222 -12.80 -4.53 3.69
CA LYS A 222 -12.57 -4.65 5.15
C LYS A 222 -11.82 -5.92 5.53
N SER A 223 -10.76 -6.24 4.79
CA SER A 223 -10.06 -7.51 4.96
C SER A 223 -8.54 -7.39 4.97
N ARG A 224 -7.91 -8.34 5.66
CA ARG A 224 -6.48 -8.64 5.56
C ARG A 224 -6.30 -9.83 4.65
N VAL A 225 -5.37 -9.73 3.71
CA VAL A 225 -5.21 -10.75 2.66
C VAL A 225 -3.74 -11.06 2.49
N ILE A 226 -3.36 -12.31 2.73
CA ILE A 226 -2.02 -12.80 2.40
C ILE A 226 -1.98 -13.00 0.89
N ILE A 227 -1.03 -12.34 0.21
CA ILE A 227 -0.85 -12.45 -1.24
C ILE A 227 0.49 -13.11 -1.58
N SER A 228 0.45 -14.09 -2.48
CA SER A 228 1.60 -14.87 -2.94
C SER A 228 1.44 -15.27 -4.41
N ASN A 229 2.52 -15.64 -5.10
CA ASN A 229 2.48 -16.23 -6.44
C ASN A 229 2.61 -17.75 -6.43
#